data_AF-A0AA40ASZ2-F1
#
_entry.id   AF-A0AA40ASZ2-F1
#
_cell.length_a   1.000
_cell.length_b   1.000
_cell.length_c   1.000
_cell.angle_alpha   90.00
_cell.angle_beta   90.00
_cell.angle_gamma   90.00
#
_symmetry.space_group_name_H-M   'P 1'
#
loop_
_entity.id
_entity.type
_entity.pdbx_description
1 polymer ?
#
loop_
_entity_poly.entity_id
_entity_poly.type
_entity_poly.pdbx_seq_one_letter_code
_entity_poly.pdbx_strand_id
1 'polypeptide(L)'
;MMSLRAIARSAPRVLARPSTLRAASAAVLRTAARPSFVATQKVSAAFSTSAFRRAPAGEVDEELASKLTSELEFETSVKEGETLPASIKDFLENGQFELTDVPGQQDVFLTRTFGNEKITVSFSIADLSSFQEQNFEDDALADEQDFEDISSGRDGKSGANDLAEEADEDLEGQDTDAMPCRLNIVVEKPNKGALNVEAIAQDGTIVVENVYYYKDAKLAHSANPDAVHAAQDAYPGPAFGSLDEDLQILLERYLEERGITPALALFVPDYMDMKEQKEYLAWLENVKGFVEA
;
A
#
# COMPACT_ATOMS: atom_id res chain seq x y z
N MET A 1 45.24 36.72 16.81
CA MET A 1 46.10 36.54 15.62
C MET A 1 45.22 35.84 14.59
N MET A 2 44.66 36.52 13.59
CA MET A 2 45.33 36.98 12.35
C MET A 2 45.95 35.84 11.53
N SER A 3 45.19 35.33 10.57
CA SER A 3 45.73 34.99 9.25
C SER A 3 44.64 35.21 8.19
N LEU A 4 45.01 35.92 7.12
CA LEU A 4 44.18 36.25 5.96
C LEU A 4 44.75 35.51 4.74
N ARG A 5 43.89 35.12 3.78
CA ARG A 5 44.07 35.44 2.34
C ARG A 5 42.93 34.92 1.48
N ALA A 6 42.63 35.67 0.41
CA ALA A 6 41.61 35.39 -0.59
C ALA A 6 42.17 35.62 -2.01
N ILE A 7 41.74 34.79 -2.99
CA ILE A 7 41.86 34.97 -4.46
C ILE A 7 40.68 34.18 -5.08
N ALA A 8 39.77 34.62 -5.98
CA ALA A 8 39.43 35.90 -6.63
C ALA A 8 39.64 36.00 -8.17
N ARG A 9 38.55 35.76 -8.93
CA ARG A 9 38.30 36.12 -10.36
C ARG A 9 39.00 35.23 -11.41
N SER A 10 38.42 34.89 -12.57
CA SER A 10 37.63 35.72 -13.50
C SER A 10 36.98 34.89 -14.64
N ALA A 11 36.05 35.50 -15.36
CA ALA A 11 35.67 35.16 -16.75
C ALA A 11 35.74 36.44 -17.59
N PRO A 12 35.91 36.37 -18.93
CA PRO A 12 34.77 36.73 -19.78
C PRO A 12 34.69 36.03 -21.17
N ARG A 13 33.57 36.35 -21.85
CA ARG A 13 33.12 35.92 -23.19
C ARG A 13 34.05 36.31 -24.34
N VAL A 14 33.93 35.59 -25.47
CA VAL A 14 34.13 36.15 -26.82
C VAL A 14 32.96 35.74 -27.73
N LEU A 15 32.33 36.73 -28.36
CA LEU A 15 31.46 36.60 -29.54
C LEU A 15 32.22 37.21 -30.73
N ALA A 16 32.14 36.61 -31.91
CA ALA A 16 32.53 37.25 -33.16
C ALA A 16 31.53 36.90 -34.27
N ARG A 17 30.98 37.94 -34.91
CA ARG A 17 30.07 37.87 -36.06
C ARG A 17 30.78 38.56 -37.26
N PRO A 18 30.14 38.77 -38.44
CA PRO A 18 30.68 38.31 -39.71
C PRO A 18 31.36 39.42 -40.52
N SER A 19 31.90 39.09 -41.70
CA SER A 19 31.76 39.98 -42.87
C SER A 19 32.03 39.26 -44.19
N THR A 20 31.37 39.76 -45.23
CA THR A 20 31.41 39.33 -46.61
C THR A 20 32.56 39.96 -47.37
N LEU A 21 33.06 39.29 -48.42
CA LEU A 21 33.47 39.98 -49.65
C LEU A 21 33.05 39.19 -50.89
N ARG A 22 32.83 39.93 -51.98
CA ARG A 22 32.25 39.50 -53.27
C ARG A 22 33.23 39.90 -54.37
N ALA A 23 33.47 39.02 -55.34
CA ALA A 23 34.18 39.37 -56.57
C ALA A 23 33.54 38.67 -57.79
N ALA A 24 33.16 39.46 -58.80
CA ALA A 24 33.08 39.03 -60.20
C ALA A 24 34.49 39.20 -60.82
N SER A 25 34.87 38.70 -61.99
CA SER A 25 34.15 38.19 -63.18
C SER A 25 34.90 36.93 -63.70
N ALA A 26 34.73 36.36 -64.91
CA ALA A 26 34.02 36.75 -66.14
C ALA A 26 33.59 35.50 -66.94
N ALA A 27 32.99 35.71 -68.12
CA ALA A 27 32.51 34.64 -68.99
C ALA A 27 33.61 34.07 -69.92
N VAL A 28 33.58 32.75 -70.13
CA VAL A 28 34.18 32.08 -71.30
C VAL A 28 33.17 31.07 -71.84
N LEU A 29 32.67 31.27 -73.06
CA LEU A 29 31.95 30.22 -73.78
C LEU A 29 32.94 29.14 -74.22
N ARG A 30 32.71 27.88 -73.84
CA ARG A 30 33.15 26.72 -74.63
C ARG A 30 32.09 25.62 -74.68
N THR A 31 32.12 24.93 -75.80
CA THR A 31 31.09 24.03 -76.33
C THR A 31 30.99 22.69 -75.63
N ALA A 32 29.75 22.22 -75.50
CA ALA A 32 29.29 20.83 -75.51
C ALA A 32 30.32 19.69 -75.36
N ALA A 33 30.22 18.98 -74.23
CA ALA A 33 30.18 17.52 -74.22
C ALA A 33 29.29 17.09 -73.04
N ARG A 34 28.36 16.14 -73.26
CA ARG A 34 27.61 15.49 -72.17
C ARG A 34 28.47 14.34 -71.63
N PRO A 35 28.99 14.39 -70.39
CA PRO A 35 29.33 13.16 -69.70
C PRO A 35 28.03 12.52 -69.21
N SER A 36 27.69 11.36 -69.77
CA SER A 36 26.65 10.49 -69.22
C SER A 36 27.14 9.88 -67.90
N PHE A 37 27.24 10.69 -66.85
CA PHE A 37 27.39 10.15 -65.51
C PHE A 37 26.11 9.43 -65.15
N VAL A 38 26.17 8.11 -65.19
CA VAL A 38 25.20 7.26 -64.51
C VAL A 38 25.23 7.68 -63.05
N ALA A 39 24.23 8.45 -62.64
CA ALA A 39 23.95 8.66 -61.24
C ALA A 39 23.54 7.30 -60.68
N THR A 40 24.50 6.55 -60.16
CA THR A 40 24.21 5.46 -59.25
C THR A 40 23.50 6.09 -58.07
N GLN A 41 22.16 6.00 -58.09
CA GLN A 41 21.39 6.23 -56.89
C GLN A 41 21.97 5.27 -55.86
N LYS A 42 22.74 5.83 -54.93
CA LYS A 42 22.94 5.21 -53.63
C LYS A 42 21.56 5.22 -53.01
N VAL A 43 20.79 4.18 -53.30
CA VAL A 43 19.67 3.78 -52.48
C VAL A 43 20.31 3.49 -51.13
N SER A 44 20.30 4.48 -50.25
CA SER A 44 20.61 4.27 -48.85
C SER A 44 19.67 3.15 -48.41
N ALA A 45 20.23 1.97 -48.18
CA ALA A 45 19.45 0.82 -47.77
C ALA A 45 18.78 1.22 -46.44
N ALA A 46 17.48 1.50 -46.52
CA ALA A 46 16.67 1.74 -45.36
C ALA A 46 16.51 0.39 -44.64
N PHE A 47 17.53 0.03 -43.86
CA PHE A 47 17.47 -1.03 -42.86
C PHE A 47 16.57 -0.56 -41.70
N SER A 48 15.32 -0.27 -42.03
CA SER A 48 14.24 -0.01 -41.08
C SER A 48 13.70 -1.36 -40.62
N THR A 49 14.53 -2.11 -39.89
CA THR A 49 14.15 -3.39 -39.27
C THR A 49 13.40 -3.21 -37.95
N SER A 50 13.00 -1.98 -37.60
CA SER A 50 11.96 -1.70 -36.60
C SER A 50 10.56 -2.00 -37.14
N ALA A 51 10.38 -3.17 -37.75
CA ALA A 51 9.11 -3.85 -37.60
C ALA A 51 9.01 -4.16 -36.10
N PHE A 52 7.96 -3.65 -35.46
CA PHE A 52 7.60 -4.02 -34.09
C PHE A 52 7.30 -5.52 -34.07
N ARG A 53 8.35 -6.34 -33.96
CA ARG A 53 8.21 -7.67 -33.40
C ARG A 53 7.98 -7.43 -31.92
N ARG A 54 6.70 -7.28 -31.54
CA ARG A 54 6.22 -7.84 -30.27
C ARG A 54 6.87 -9.22 -30.20
N ALA A 55 7.52 -9.54 -29.08
CA ALA A 55 7.98 -10.92 -28.91
C ALA A 55 6.76 -11.83 -29.13
N PRO A 56 6.94 -13.05 -29.69
CA PRO A 56 5.85 -14.02 -29.59
C PRO A 56 5.48 -14.08 -28.10
N ALA A 57 4.18 -13.96 -27.79
CA ALA A 57 3.70 -14.14 -26.44
C ALA A 57 4.31 -15.43 -25.88
N GLY A 58 4.79 -15.38 -24.63
CA GLY A 58 5.25 -16.55 -23.92
C GLY A 58 4.17 -17.62 -23.93
N GLU A 59 4.58 -18.88 -23.89
CA GLU A 59 3.68 -20.04 -23.94
C GLU A 59 2.59 -20.00 -22.85
N VAL A 60 2.85 -19.28 -21.75
CA VAL A 60 1.98 -19.13 -20.58
C VAL A 60 1.19 -17.81 -20.60
N ASP A 61 1.56 -16.83 -21.42
CA ASP A 61 0.99 -15.46 -21.35
C ASP A 61 -0.51 -15.45 -21.69
N GLU A 62 -0.93 -16.24 -22.69
CA GLU A 62 -2.33 -16.38 -23.08
C GLU A 62 -3.16 -17.12 -22.02
N GLU A 63 -2.62 -18.17 -21.40
CA GLU A 63 -3.26 -18.90 -20.30
C GLU A 63 -3.42 -18.01 -19.05
N LEU A 64 -2.38 -17.25 -18.71
CA LEU A 64 -2.38 -16.32 -17.58
C LEU A 64 -3.35 -15.14 -17.80
N ALA A 65 -3.37 -14.53 -18.98
CA ALA A 65 -4.32 -13.47 -19.32
C ALA A 65 -5.78 -13.98 -19.30
N SER A 66 -6.03 -15.20 -19.77
CA SER A 66 -7.34 -15.85 -19.68
C SER A 66 -7.77 -16.06 -18.23
N LYS A 67 -6.84 -16.48 -17.35
CA LYS A 67 -7.11 -16.65 -15.93
C LYS A 67 -7.39 -15.33 -15.22
N LEU A 68 -6.52 -14.32 -15.38
CA LEU A 68 -6.74 -12.98 -14.81
C LEU A 68 -8.07 -12.36 -15.25
N THR A 69 -8.52 -12.66 -16.48
CA THR A 69 -9.86 -12.25 -16.95
C THR A 69 -10.99 -12.97 -16.22
N SER A 70 -10.86 -14.29 -16.00
CA SER A 70 -11.85 -15.07 -15.27
C SER A 70 -11.96 -14.63 -13.80
N GLU A 71 -10.84 -14.36 -13.13
CA GLU A 71 -10.83 -13.83 -11.76
C GLU A 71 -11.49 -12.43 -11.71
N LEU A 72 -11.12 -11.50 -12.61
CA LEU A 72 -11.76 -10.18 -12.70
C LEU A 72 -13.28 -10.24 -12.90
N GLU A 73 -13.76 -11.13 -13.78
CA GLU A 73 -15.19 -11.33 -14.02
C GLU A 73 -15.91 -11.88 -12.77
N PHE A 74 -15.29 -12.86 -12.10
CA PHE A 74 -15.81 -13.45 -10.87
C PHE A 74 -15.91 -12.40 -9.75
N GLU A 75 -14.79 -11.76 -9.40
CA GLU A 75 -14.69 -10.78 -8.31
C GLU A 75 -15.59 -9.55 -8.53
N THR A 76 -15.72 -9.10 -9.79
CA THR A 76 -16.67 -8.03 -10.13
C THR A 76 -18.12 -8.47 -9.90
N SER A 77 -18.46 -9.70 -10.27
CA SER A 77 -19.84 -10.22 -10.09
C SER A 77 -20.22 -10.44 -8.63
N VAL A 78 -19.26 -10.83 -7.78
CA VAL A 78 -19.44 -10.93 -6.32
C VAL A 78 -19.68 -9.55 -5.73
N LYS A 79 -18.80 -8.60 -6.05
CA LYS A 79 -18.87 -7.20 -5.59
C LYS A 79 -20.15 -6.47 -6.02
N GLU A 80 -20.75 -6.79 -7.16
CA GLU A 80 -22.04 -6.23 -7.58
C GLU A 80 -23.21 -6.74 -6.71
N GLY A 81 -23.08 -7.91 -6.08
CA GLY A 81 -24.05 -8.46 -5.14
C GLY A 81 -23.91 -7.91 -3.71
N GLU A 82 -22.75 -7.38 -3.35
CA GLU A 82 -22.43 -6.92 -2.00
C GLU A 82 -22.84 -5.47 -1.73
N THR A 83 -23.66 -5.26 -0.71
CA THR A 83 -23.97 -3.92 -0.23
C THR A 83 -22.94 -3.49 0.80
N LEU A 84 -22.26 -2.36 0.57
CA LEU A 84 -21.36 -1.73 1.54
C LEU A 84 -21.94 -1.73 2.97
N PRO A 85 -21.19 -2.18 3.99
CA PRO A 85 -21.60 -2.18 5.39
C PRO A 85 -22.19 -0.84 5.86
N ALA A 86 -23.15 -0.91 6.79
CA ALA A 86 -23.82 0.27 7.33
C ALA A 86 -22.85 1.17 8.11
N SER A 87 -21.95 0.57 8.88
CA SER A 87 -20.80 1.18 9.57
C SER A 87 -20.03 2.18 8.70
N ILE A 88 -19.63 1.79 7.48
CA ILE A 88 -18.88 2.65 6.55
C ILE A 88 -19.71 3.88 6.17
N LYS A 89 -20.99 3.70 5.84
CA LYS A 89 -21.87 4.81 5.47
C LYS A 89 -22.12 5.74 6.66
N ASP A 90 -22.51 5.18 7.79
CA ASP A 90 -22.83 5.93 9.00
C ASP A 90 -21.61 6.69 9.53
N PHE A 91 -20.42 6.11 9.48
CA PHE A 91 -19.17 6.75 9.87
C PHE A 91 -18.71 7.82 8.86
N LEU A 92 -18.89 7.64 7.55
CA LEU A 92 -18.51 8.66 6.57
C LEU A 92 -19.52 9.82 6.50
N GLU A 93 -20.81 9.58 6.76
CA GLU A 93 -21.85 10.62 6.75
C GLU A 93 -21.94 11.40 8.08
N ASN A 94 -21.78 10.73 9.23
CA ASN A 94 -21.91 11.34 10.56
C ASN A 94 -20.56 11.53 11.27
N GLY A 95 -19.47 11.04 10.69
CA GLY A 95 -18.14 11.06 11.29
C GLY A 95 -17.56 12.46 11.46
N GLN A 96 -16.54 12.51 12.32
CA GLN A 96 -15.84 13.73 12.68
C GLN A 96 -14.42 13.77 12.09
N PHE A 97 -14.10 12.81 11.22
CA PHE A 97 -12.81 12.64 10.55
C PHE A 97 -12.94 12.84 9.04
N GLU A 98 -11.95 13.49 8.46
CA GLU A 98 -11.72 13.56 7.02
C GLU A 98 -10.86 12.36 6.61
N LEU A 99 -11.45 11.48 5.79
CA LEU A 99 -10.81 10.30 5.22
C LEU A 99 -9.92 10.69 4.03
N THR A 100 -8.66 10.28 4.09
CA THR A 100 -7.70 10.32 2.98
C THR A 100 -7.29 8.89 2.63
N ASP A 101 -7.73 8.44 1.46
CA ASP A 101 -7.42 7.16 0.85
C ASP A 101 -6.86 7.42 -0.56
N VAL A 102 -5.75 6.76 -0.91
CA VAL A 102 -5.07 6.91 -2.20
C VAL A 102 -5.00 5.54 -2.88
N PRO A 103 -5.62 5.37 -4.06
CA PRO A 103 -5.54 4.12 -4.82
C PRO A 103 -4.10 3.70 -5.11
N GLY A 104 -3.80 2.41 -4.92
CA GLY A 104 -2.46 1.85 -5.04
C GLY A 104 -1.54 2.10 -3.84
N GLN A 105 -2.07 2.60 -2.71
CA GLN A 105 -1.37 2.70 -1.43
C GLN A 105 -2.13 1.89 -0.37
N GLN A 106 -1.40 1.23 0.52
CA GLN A 106 -1.99 0.38 1.57
C GLN A 106 -2.51 1.19 2.77
N ASP A 107 -1.86 2.32 3.07
CA ASP A 107 -2.16 3.15 4.24
C ASP A 107 -3.38 4.04 4.02
N VAL A 108 -4.24 4.10 5.02
CA VAL A 108 -5.43 4.97 5.09
C VAL A 108 -5.29 5.93 6.26
N PHE A 109 -5.64 7.21 6.04
CA PHE A 109 -5.52 8.25 7.06
C PHE A 109 -6.87 8.89 7.37
N LEU A 110 -7.28 8.85 8.63
CA LEU A 110 -8.41 9.62 9.16
C LEU A 110 -7.86 10.84 9.91
N THR A 111 -8.18 12.05 9.46
CA THR A 111 -7.66 13.29 10.08
C THR A 111 -8.77 14.13 10.69
N ARG A 112 -8.48 14.77 11.83
CA ARG A 112 -9.44 15.61 12.55
C ARG A 112 -8.74 16.72 13.32
N THR A 113 -9.40 17.87 13.47
CA THR A 113 -9.01 18.89 14.44
C THR A 113 -9.92 18.87 15.67
N PHE A 114 -9.34 18.89 16.87
CA PHE A 114 -10.07 18.99 18.14
C PHE A 114 -9.49 20.12 18.99
N GLY A 115 -10.20 21.25 19.05
CA GLY A 115 -9.72 22.45 19.73
C GLY A 115 -8.43 23.00 19.09
N ASN A 116 -7.31 22.87 19.79
CA ASN A 116 -5.97 23.23 19.30
C ASN A 116 -5.10 22.01 18.96
N GLU A 117 -5.68 20.82 18.88
CA GLU A 117 -5.01 19.55 18.64
C GLU A 117 -5.34 19.04 17.23
N LYS A 118 -4.37 18.41 16.56
CA LYS A 118 -4.60 17.66 15.32
C LYS A 118 -4.50 16.17 15.66
N ILE A 119 -5.54 15.43 15.31
CA ILE A 119 -5.64 13.98 15.47
C ILE A 119 -5.48 13.36 14.09
N THR A 120 -4.65 12.34 13.99
CA THR A 120 -4.48 11.52 12.80
C THR A 120 -4.55 10.07 13.26
N VAL A 121 -5.49 9.28 12.73
CA VAL A 121 -5.49 7.82 12.87
C VAL A 121 -5.02 7.26 11.54
N SER A 122 -4.05 6.35 11.58
CA SER A 122 -3.59 5.61 10.41
C SER A 122 -3.67 4.11 10.65
N PHE A 123 -4.15 3.38 9.65
CA PHE A 123 -4.23 1.92 9.59
C PHE A 123 -3.89 1.46 8.17
N SER A 124 -3.52 0.20 7.98
CA SER A 124 -3.01 -0.31 6.70
C SER A 124 -3.59 -1.67 6.36
N ILE A 125 -3.99 -1.87 5.10
CA ILE A 125 -4.50 -3.17 4.61
C ILE A 125 -3.42 -4.28 4.63
N ALA A 126 -2.14 -3.93 4.74
CA ALA A 126 -1.05 -4.89 4.93
C ALA A 126 -1.21 -5.76 6.20
N ASP A 127 -2.01 -5.31 7.17
CA ASP A 127 -2.33 -6.08 8.37
C ASP A 127 -3.22 -7.30 8.03
N LEU A 128 -4.11 -7.19 7.02
CA LEU A 128 -4.94 -8.31 6.53
C LEU A 128 -4.08 -9.48 6.04
N SER A 129 -3.15 -9.20 5.12
CA SER A 129 -2.23 -10.22 4.59
C SER A 129 -1.34 -10.82 5.69
N SER A 130 -0.90 -10.00 6.65
CA SER A 130 -0.02 -10.45 7.74
C SER A 130 -0.72 -11.41 8.71
N PHE A 131 -2.02 -11.22 8.97
CA PHE A 131 -2.79 -12.09 9.84
C PHE A 131 -3.18 -13.40 9.15
N GLN A 132 -3.58 -13.33 7.88
CA GLN A 132 -3.86 -14.52 7.07
C GLN A 132 -2.65 -15.46 7.02
N GLU A 133 -1.45 -14.95 6.75
CA GLU A 133 -0.21 -15.75 6.77
C GLU A 133 0.03 -16.46 8.11
N GLN A 134 -0.19 -15.80 9.24
CA GLN A 134 -0.01 -16.40 10.58
C GLN A 134 -0.99 -17.54 10.86
N ASN A 135 -2.27 -17.40 10.48
CA ASN A 135 -3.24 -18.47 10.68
C ASN A 135 -2.96 -19.69 9.79
N PHE A 136 -2.49 -19.48 8.56
CA PHE A 136 -2.04 -20.58 7.69
C PHE A 136 -0.81 -21.33 8.23
N GLU A 137 0.08 -20.66 8.98
CA GLU A 137 1.21 -21.31 9.64
C GLU A 137 0.78 -22.17 10.85
N ASP A 138 -0.22 -21.75 11.62
CA ASP A 138 -0.69 -22.49 12.81
C ASP A 138 -1.57 -23.70 12.43
N ASP A 139 -2.47 -23.55 11.44
CA ASP A 139 -3.26 -24.67 10.88
C ASP A 139 -2.35 -25.77 10.30
N ALA A 140 -1.25 -25.40 9.65
CA ALA A 140 -0.27 -26.35 9.11
C ALA A 140 0.50 -27.13 10.20
N LEU A 141 0.51 -26.65 11.45
CA LEU A 141 1.11 -27.30 12.61
C LEU A 141 0.10 -28.11 13.45
N ALA A 142 -1.20 -27.83 13.31
CA ALA A 142 -2.26 -28.62 13.93
C ALA A 142 -2.34 -30.04 13.34
N ASP A 143 -2.21 -30.17 12.01
CA ASP A 143 -2.33 -31.45 11.28
C ASP A 143 -1.18 -32.45 11.57
N GLU A 144 -0.06 -31.99 12.17
CA GLU A 144 1.03 -32.87 12.64
C GLU A 144 0.83 -33.38 14.09
N GLN A 145 -0.06 -32.80 14.90
CA GLN A 145 -0.26 -33.22 16.30
C GLN A 145 -1.25 -34.38 16.47
N ASP A 146 -2.16 -34.59 15.53
CA ASP A 146 -3.21 -35.61 15.64
C ASP A 146 -2.76 -37.05 15.26
N PHE A 147 -1.49 -37.23 14.88
CA PHE A 147 -0.96 -38.53 14.43
C PHE A 147 -0.25 -39.38 15.51
N GLU A 148 -0.13 -38.90 16.76
CA GLU A 148 0.61 -39.62 17.83
C GLU A 148 -0.25 -40.27 18.96
N ASP A 149 -1.59 -40.31 18.90
CA ASP A 149 -2.42 -41.03 19.91
C ASP A 149 -3.39 -42.10 19.37
N ILE A 150 -2.92 -42.97 18.47
CA ILE A 150 -3.61 -44.22 18.12
C ILE A 150 -2.72 -45.45 18.36
N SER A 151 -2.28 -45.65 19.61
CA SER A 151 -1.63 -46.91 20.00
C SER A 151 -1.99 -47.47 21.39
N SER A 152 -3.27 -47.49 21.79
CA SER A 152 -3.72 -48.36 22.89
C SER A 152 -5.14 -48.96 22.75
N GLY A 153 -5.25 -50.02 21.95
CA GLY A 153 -6.00 -51.23 22.35
C GLY A 153 -7.55 -51.23 22.33
N ARG A 154 -8.07 -52.07 21.42
CA ARG A 154 -8.70 -53.38 21.75
C ARG A 154 -10.22 -53.56 21.52
N ASP A 155 -10.52 -54.61 20.74
CA ASP A 155 -11.76 -55.42 20.66
C ASP A 155 -13.13 -54.75 20.34
N GLY A 156 -13.61 -54.95 19.11
CA GLY A 156 -14.80 -55.82 18.98
C GLY A 156 -16.17 -55.25 18.55
N LYS A 157 -16.32 -55.00 17.24
CA LYS A 157 -17.45 -55.49 16.40
C LYS A 157 -18.84 -54.80 16.45
N SER A 158 -19.36 -54.54 15.24
CA SER A 158 -20.75 -54.28 14.81
C SER A 158 -21.40 -52.92 15.13
N GLY A 159 -21.96 -52.29 14.09
CA GLY A 159 -22.69 -51.01 14.21
C GLY A 159 -22.76 -50.22 12.89
N ALA A 160 -23.06 -50.86 11.76
CA ALA A 160 -23.15 -50.16 10.47
C ALA A 160 -24.54 -49.53 10.26
N ASN A 161 -24.86 -48.50 11.04
CA ASN A 161 -25.91 -47.51 10.79
C ASN A 161 -25.81 -46.44 11.89
N ASP A 162 -25.31 -45.23 11.57
CA ASP A 162 -25.43 -43.93 12.30
C ASP A 162 -24.38 -42.95 11.73
N LEU A 163 -24.53 -42.62 10.45
CA LEU A 163 -23.66 -41.68 9.69
C LEU A 163 -24.52 -40.72 8.84
N ALA A 164 -25.67 -40.32 9.38
CA ALA A 164 -26.68 -39.55 8.64
C ALA A 164 -27.47 -38.55 9.51
N GLU A 165 -27.04 -38.30 10.75
CA GLU A 165 -27.74 -37.41 11.70
C GLU A 165 -26.78 -36.52 12.51
N GLU A 166 -25.58 -36.29 11.96
CA GLU A 166 -24.54 -35.36 12.46
C GLU A 166 -24.19 -34.37 11.34
N ALA A 167 -25.21 -33.62 10.88
CA ALA A 167 -25.10 -32.71 9.72
C ALA A 167 -25.99 -31.46 9.83
N ASP A 168 -26.53 -31.16 11.02
CA ASP A 168 -27.45 -30.03 11.26
C ASP A 168 -27.18 -29.31 12.61
N GLU A 169 -26.13 -29.66 13.36
CA GLU A 169 -25.75 -29.01 14.64
C GLU A 169 -24.27 -28.57 14.64
N ASP A 170 -23.83 -27.84 13.61
CA ASP A 170 -22.54 -27.10 13.59
C ASP A 170 -22.62 -25.79 12.75
N LEU A 171 -23.83 -25.20 12.68
CA LEU A 171 -24.05 -23.84 12.17
C LEU A 171 -24.38 -22.85 13.30
N GLU A 172 -24.09 -23.22 14.56
CA GLU A 172 -24.07 -22.27 15.67
C GLU A 172 -22.75 -21.48 15.65
N GLY A 173 -22.72 -20.43 14.83
CA GLY A 173 -21.68 -19.40 14.88
C GLY A 173 -20.26 -19.91 14.70
N GLN A 174 -19.76 -19.88 13.46
CA GLN A 174 -18.37 -19.47 13.32
C GLN A 174 -18.25 -18.08 13.95
N ASP A 175 -17.69 -18.04 15.16
CA ASP A 175 -17.09 -16.82 15.69
C ASP A 175 -16.11 -16.36 14.61
N THR A 176 -16.52 -15.33 13.88
CA THR A 176 -15.69 -14.70 12.87
C THR A 176 -14.72 -13.85 13.67
N ASP A 177 -13.66 -14.49 14.15
CA ASP A 177 -12.59 -13.88 14.94
C ASP A 177 -12.17 -12.59 14.27
N ALA A 178 -12.70 -11.47 14.78
CA ALA A 178 -12.63 -10.21 14.07
C ALA A 178 -11.17 -9.81 14.03
N MET A 179 -10.61 -9.68 12.83
CA MET A 179 -9.17 -9.55 12.72
C MET A 179 -8.67 -8.33 13.52
N PRO A 180 -7.65 -8.50 14.39
CA PRO A 180 -7.06 -7.38 15.11
C PRO A 180 -6.42 -6.39 14.14
N CYS A 181 -7.08 -5.25 13.92
CA CYS A 181 -6.61 -4.19 13.03
C CYS A 181 -5.75 -3.18 13.81
N ARG A 182 -4.47 -3.01 13.48
CA ARG A 182 -3.62 -2.06 14.21
C ARG A 182 -3.91 -0.62 13.80
N LEU A 183 -4.06 0.21 14.82
CA LEU A 183 -4.27 1.65 14.73
C LEU A 183 -3.04 2.37 15.28
N ASN A 184 -2.52 3.32 14.50
CA ASN A 184 -1.52 4.27 14.96
C ASN A 184 -2.20 5.65 15.08
N ILE A 185 -2.45 6.08 16.32
CA ILE A 185 -3.25 7.26 16.66
C ILE A 185 -2.32 8.37 17.17
N VAL A 186 -2.12 9.40 16.34
CA VAL A 186 -1.26 10.55 16.65
C VAL A 186 -2.11 11.74 17.09
N VAL A 187 -1.84 12.29 18.28
CA VAL A 187 -2.41 13.54 18.77
C VAL A 187 -1.31 14.62 18.87
N GLU A 188 -1.25 15.49 17.87
CA GLU A 188 -0.30 16.59 17.76
C GLU A 188 -0.76 17.84 18.52
N LYS A 189 0.16 18.52 19.21
CA LYS A 189 -0.07 19.80 19.89
C LYS A 189 0.92 20.87 19.41
N PRO A 190 0.45 22.05 18.95
CA PRO A 190 1.32 23.15 18.52
C PRO A 190 2.38 23.48 19.57
N ASN A 191 3.66 23.36 19.17
CA ASN A 191 4.84 23.58 20.00
C ASN A 191 4.95 22.69 21.27
N LYS A 192 4.24 21.55 21.34
CA LYS A 192 4.35 20.58 22.45
C LYS A 192 4.67 19.15 22.01
N GLY A 193 4.86 18.92 20.72
CA GLY A 193 5.15 17.59 20.17
C GLY A 193 3.88 16.79 19.84
N ALA A 194 4.00 15.48 19.79
CA ALA A 194 2.91 14.54 19.53
C ALA A 194 2.89 13.42 20.58
N LEU A 195 1.68 13.02 20.97
CA LEU A 195 1.43 11.72 21.59
C LEU A 195 1.15 10.74 20.46
N ASN A 196 1.84 9.61 20.40
CA ASN A 196 1.48 8.51 19.51
C ASN A 196 0.97 7.34 20.34
N VAL A 197 -0.15 6.77 19.94
CA VAL A 197 -0.79 5.64 20.63
C VAL A 197 -0.93 4.50 19.64
N GLU A 198 -0.28 3.38 19.94
CA GLU A 198 -0.51 2.11 19.25
C GLU A 198 -1.68 1.42 19.95
N ALA A 199 -2.67 1.01 19.16
CA ALA A 199 -3.86 0.34 19.64
C ALA A 199 -4.34 -0.69 18.63
N ILE A 200 -5.15 -1.65 19.07
CA ILE A 200 -5.81 -2.65 18.22
C ILE A 200 -7.31 -2.37 18.22
N ALA A 201 -7.93 -2.35 17.05
CA ALA A 201 -9.38 -2.43 16.87
C ALA A 201 -9.78 -3.89 16.65
N GLN A 202 -10.61 -4.43 17.54
CA GLN A 202 -11.14 -5.80 17.52
C GLN A 202 -12.48 -5.83 18.26
N ASP A 203 -13.46 -6.60 17.78
CA ASP A 203 -14.79 -6.77 18.40
C ASP A 203 -15.51 -5.47 18.78
N GLY A 204 -15.39 -4.44 17.94
CA GLY A 204 -15.96 -3.11 18.21
C GLY A 204 -15.33 -2.37 19.40
N THR A 205 -14.20 -2.84 19.92
CA THR A 205 -13.43 -2.26 21.01
C THR A 205 -12.07 -1.76 20.52
N ILE A 206 -11.49 -0.76 21.21
CA ILE A 206 -10.14 -0.27 20.94
C ILE A 206 -9.28 -0.55 22.17
N VAL A 207 -8.28 -1.42 22.03
CA VAL A 207 -7.35 -1.80 23.10
C VAL A 207 -6.05 -1.04 22.90
N VAL A 208 -5.61 -0.25 23.88
CA VAL A 208 -4.34 0.49 23.82
C VAL A 208 -3.18 -0.40 24.24
N GLU A 209 -2.12 -0.47 23.42
CA GLU A 209 -0.93 -1.27 23.70
C GLU A 209 0.23 -0.41 24.24
N ASN A 210 0.61 0.64 23.51
CA ASN A 210 1.76 1.49 23.80
C ASN A 210 1.46 2.98 23.60
N VAL A 211 2.18 3.84 24.34
CA VAL A 211 1.92 5.29 24.37
C VAL A 211 3.25 6.06 24.37
N TYR A 212 3.65 6.51 23.18
CA TYR A 212 4.91 7.22 22.92
C TYR A 212 4.71 8.74 23.04
N TYR A 213 5.73 9.44 23.54
CA TYR A 213 5.77 10.90 23.50
C TYR A 213 6.95 11.42 22.67
N TYR A 214 6.63 12.01 21.52
CA TYR A 214 7.60 12.63 20.62
C TYR A 214 7.66 14.14 20.83
N LYS A 215 8.86 14.68 21.12
CA LYS A 215 9.06 16.13 21.27
C LYS A 215 8.92 16.90 19.97
N ASP A 216 9.33 16.30 18.84
CA ASP A 216 9.05 16.79 17.50
C ASP A 216 7.94 15.91 16.90
N ALA A 217 6.81 16.52 16.56
CA ALA A 217 5.65 15.83 16.02
C ALA A 217 5.95 15.13 14.67
N LYS A 218 6.97 15.58 13.94
CA LYS A 218 7.41 14.96 12.68
C LYS A 218 7.82 13.50 12.83
N LEU A 219 8.30 13.08 14.00
CA LEU A 219 8.68 11.69 14.24
C LEU A 219 7.47 10.73 14.17
N ALA A 220 6.26 11.22 14.47
CA ALA A 220 5.03 10.43 14.43
C ALA A 220 4.40 10.28 13.03
N HIS A 221 4.92 10.99 12.02
CA HIS A 221 4.30 11.10 10.68
C HIS A 221 5.27 10.95 9.50
N SER A 222 6.56 10.73 9.77
CA SER A 222 7.57 10.83 8.73
C SER A 222 7.87 9.47 8.07
N ALA A 223 7.45 9.31 6.81
CA ALA A 223 7.86 8.21 5.93
C ALA A 223 9.36 8.24 5.52
N ASN A 224 10.15 9.23 5.95
CA ASN A 224 11.61 9.23 5.74
C ASN A 224 12.28 8.16 6.63
N PRO A 225 13.02 7.17 6.09
CA PRO A 225 13.66 6.11 6.87
C PRO A 225 14.51 6.60 8.06
N ASP A 226 15.27 7.68 7.90
CA ASP A 226 16.08 8.25 9.00
C ASP A 226 15.24 8.68 10.20
N ALA A 227 14.02 9.16 9.95
CA ALA A 227 13.10 9.64 10.98
C ALA A 227 12.25 8.52 11.57
N VAL A 228 11.90 7.49 10.79
CA VAL A 228 11.30 6.24 11.31
C VAL A 228 12.28 5.57 12.28
N HIS A 229 13.56 5.47 11.91
CA HIS A 229 14.57 4.90 12.79
C HIS A 229 14.79 5.76 14.05
N ALA A 230 14.83 7.09 13.92
CA ALA A 230 14.89 7.99 15.06
C ALA A 230 13.62 7.97 15.97
N ALA A 231 12.48 7.49 15.45
CA ALA A 231 11.28 7.23 16.26
C ALA A 231 11.42 5.91 17.02
N GLN A 232 11.99 4.86 16.41
CA GLN A 232 12.31 3.59 17.07
C GLN A 232 13.35 3.73 18.21
N ASP A 233 14.28 4.68 18.08
CA ASP A 233 15.23 5.04 19.14
C ASP A 233 14.57 5.76 20.35
N ALA A 234 13.31 6.21 20.23
CA ALA A 234 12.60 6.84 21.33
C ALA A 234 12.14 5.80 22.36
N TYR A 235 12.09 6.20 23.63
CA TYR A 235 11.56 5.33 24.68
C TYR A 235 10.05 5.10 24.46
N PRO A 236 9.57 3.84 24.34
CA PRO A 236 8.18 3.52 24.00
C PRO A 236 7.17 3.83 25.11
N GLY A 237 7.64 4.16 26.31
CA GLY A 237 6.84 4.11 27.53
C GLY A 237 6.94 2.73 28.20
N PRO A 238 6.28 2.54 29.36
CA PRO A 238 5.94 1.22 29.86
C PRO A 238 4.79 0.63 29.03
N ALA A 239 4.62 -0.69 29.07
CA ALA A 239 3.44 -1.34 28.48
C ALA A 239 2.15 -0.78 29.12
N PHE A 240 1.13 -0.46 28.32
CA PHE A 240 -0.05 0.28 28.80
C PHE A 240 -0.75 -0.38 29.99
N GLY A 241 -0.98 -1.70 29.92
CA GLY A 241 -1.60 -2.49 30.99
C GLY A 241 -0.78 -2.58 32.31
N SER A 242 0.45 -2.06 32.34
CA SER A 242 1.26 -1.93 33.58
C SER A 242 1.13 -0.56 34.26
N LEU A 243 0.38 0.37 33.67
CA LEU A 243 0.04 1.66 34.27
C LEU A 243 -1.01 1.49 35.38
N ASP A 244 -1.13 2.52 36.22
CA ASP A 244 -2.20 2.63 37.21
C ASP A 244 -3.60 2.62 36.55
N GLU A 245 -4.57 1.90 37.14
CA GLU A 245 -5.89 1.68 36.55
C GLU A 245 -6.66 2.99 36.27
N ASP A 246 -6.62 3.95 37.21
CA ASP A 246 -7.26 5.26 37.02
C ASP A 246 -6.59 6.04 35.87
N LEU A 247 -5.28 5.87 35.67
CA LEU A 247 -4.55 6.48 34.55
C LEU A 247 -4.91 5.85 33.20
N GLN A 248 -5.09 4.52 33.15
CA GLN A 248 -5.54 3.82 31.94
C GLN A 248 -6.92 4.34 31.51
N ILE A 249 -7.90 4.31 32.42
CA ILE A 249 -9.27 4.80 32.19
C ILE A 249 -9.29 6.27 31.75
N LEU A 250 -8.46 7.13 32.36
CA LEU A 250 -8.38 8.54 31.98
C LEU A 250 -7.74 8.75 30.61
N LEU A 251 -6.83 7.87 30.15
CA LEU A 251 -6.25 7.96 28.81
C LEU A 251 -7.22 7.46 27.74
N GLU A 252 -7.93 6.37 27.98
CA GLU A 252 -8.98 5.85 27.09
C GLU A 252 -10.06 6.92 26.88
N ARG A 253 -10.59 7.50 27.96
CA ARG A 253 -11.57 8.59 27.89
C ARG A 253 -11.03 9.85 27.21
N TYR A 254 -9.73 10.14 27.34
CA TYR A 254 -9.07 11.21 26.59
C TYR A 254 -9.07 10.93 25.08
N LEU A 255 -8.93 9.67 24.65
CA LEU A 255 -9.03 9.27 23.24
C LEU A 255 -10.49 9.27 22.75
N GLU A 256 -11.44 8.81 23.56
CA GLU A 256 -12.89 8.86 23.24
C GLU A 256 -13.38 10.28 22.95
N GLU A 257 -13.02 11.27 23.78
CA GLU A 257 -13.35 12.69 23.56
C GLU A 257 -12.83 13.23 22.20
N ARG A 258 -11.81 12.58 21.63
CA ARG A 258 -11.19 12.91 20.34
C ARG A 258 -11.78 12.14 19.16
N GLY A 259 -12.73 11.25 19.41
CA GLY A 259 -13.42 10.44 18.41
C GLY A 259 -12.86 9.04 18.21
N ILE A 260 -11.94 8.59 19.08
CA ILE A 260 -11.47 7.20 19.13
C ILE A 260 -12.52 6.41 19.92
N THR A 261 -13.56 5.94 19.25
CA THR A 261 -14.76 5.35 19.88
C THR A 261 -15.04 3.95 19.33
N PRO A 262 -15.95 3.16 19.94
CA PRO A 262 -16.41 1.88 19.38
C PRO A 262 -16.89 1.97 17.92
N ALA A 263 -17.43 3.10 17.48
CA ALA A 263 -17.80 3.31 16.08
C ALA A 263 -16.60 3.33 15.13
N LEU A 264 -15.43 3.79 15.58
CA LEU A 264 -14.17 3.68 14.83
C LEU A 264 -13.67 2.23 14.78
N ALA A 265 -13.81 1.48 15.88
CA ALA A 265 -13.41 0.06 15.93
C ALA A 265 -14.23 -0.83 14.99
N LEU A 266 -15.51 -0.52 14.78
CA LEU A 266 -16.35 -1.19 13.78
C LEU A 266 -16.05 -0.68 12.35
N PHE A 267 -15.77 0.61 12.19
CA PHE A 267 -15.47 1.20 10.87
C PHE A 267 -14.19 0.65 10.23
N VAL A 268 -13.12 0.48 11.01
CA VAL A 268 -11.80 0.19 10.44
C VAL A 268 -11.73 -1.18 9.73
N PRO A 269 -12.14 -2.32 10.34
CA PRO A 269 -12.14 -3.61 9.67
C PRO A 269 -12.98 -3.59 8.38
N ASP A 270 -14.24 -3.14 8.48
CA ASP A 270 -15.15 -3.03 7.33
C ASP A 270 -14.57 -2.17 6.20
N TYR A 271 -13.87 -1.08 6.54
CA TYR A 271 -13.21 -0.22 5.55
C TYR A 271 -11.97 -0.89 4.94
N MET A 272 -11.20 -1.64 5.73
CA MET A 272 -10.02 -2.37 5.28
C MET A 272 -10.41 -3.44 4.25
N ASP A 273 -11.42 -4.27 4.53
CA ASP A 273 -11.91 -5.29 3.58
C ASP A 273 -12.41 -4.66 2.28
N MET A 274 -13.21 -3.59 2.39
CA MET A 274 -13.71 -2.83 1.25
C MET A 274 -12.58 -2.16 0.43
N LYS A 275 -11.45 -1.80 1.06
CA LYS A 275 -10.28 -1.25 0.35
C LYS A 275 -9.46 -2.36 -0.28
N GLU A 276 -9.16 -3.44 0.43
CA GLU A 276 -8.41 -4.60 -0.08
C GLU A 276 -9.06 -5.12 -1.36
N GLN A 277 -10.39 -5.34 -1.37
CA GLN A 277 -11.11 -5.79 -2.56
C GLN A 277 -11.10 -4.78 -3.73
N LYS A 278 -10.87 -3.48 -3.48
CA LYS A 278 -10.66 -2.50 -4.56
C LYS A 278 -9.23 -2.54 -5.10
N GLU A 279 -8.24 -2.66 -4.22
CA GLU A 279 -6.83 -2.74 -4.59
C GLU A 279 -6.52 -4.06 -5.30
N TYR A 280 -7.13 -5.18 -4.89
CA TYR A 280 -7.01 -6.48 -5.56
C TYR A 280 -7.55 -6.45 -6.99
N LEU A 281 -8.76 -5.91 -7.21
CA LEU A 281 -9.32 -5.71 -8.55
C LEU A 281 -8.42 -4.81 -9.43
N ALA A 282 -7.91 -3.70 -8.86
CA ALA A 282 -6.98 -2.83 -9.56
C ALA A 282 -5.64 -3.53 -9.87
N TRP A 283 -5.14 -4.37 -8.97
CA TRP A 283 -3.95 -5.18 -9.17
C TRP A 283 -4.15 -6.20 -10.30
N LEU A 284 -5.26 -6.94 -10.30
CA LEU A 284 -5.62 -7.89 -11.37
C LEU A 284 -5.68 -7.19 -12.74
N GLU A 285 -6.32 -6.00 -12.82
CA GLU A 285 -6.40 -5.22 -14.06
C GLU A 285 -5.01 -4.76 -14.54
N ASN A 286 -4.17 -4.26 -13.63
CA ASN A 286 -2.80 -3.83 -13.93
C ASN A 286 -1.91 -5.00 -14.38
N VAL A 287 -1.97 -6.15 -13.71
CA VAL A 287 -1.20 -7.35 -14.06
C VAL A 287 -1.66 -7.92 -15.39
N LYS A 288 -2.97 -8.00 -15.64
CA LYS A 288 -3.52 -8.37 -16.95
C LYS A 288 -3.01 -7.44 -18.05
N GLY A 289 -3.11 -6.12 -17.84
CA GLY A 289 -2.64 -5.11 -18.79
C GLY A 289 -1.14 -5.18 -19.06
N PHE A 290 -0.34 -5.68 -18.11
CA PHE A 290 1.09 -5.95 -18.30
C PHE A 290 1.34 -7.24 -19.10
N VAL A 291 0.61 -8.32 -18.82
CA VAL A 291 0.76 -9.62 -19.52
C VAL A 291 0.29 -9.53 -20.99
N GLU A 292 -0.71 -8.69 -21.29
CA GLU A 292 -1.24 -8.50 -22.65
C GLU A 292 -0.40 -7.54 -23.54
N ALA A 293 0.70 -6.96 -23.05
CA ALA A 293 1.43 -5.83 -23.64
C ALA A 293 2.46 -6.13 -24.76
#